data_AF-A0A7J7G4R5-F1
#
_entry.id   AF-A0A7J7G4R5-F1
#
_cell.length_a   1.000
_cell.length_b   1.000
_cell.length_c   1.000
_cell.angle_alpha   90.00
_cell.angle_beta   90.00
_cell.angle_gamma   90.00
#
_symmetry.space_group_name_H-M   'P 1'
#
loop_
_entity.id
_entity.type
_entity.pdbx_description
1 polymer ?
#
loop_
_entity_poly.entity_id
_entity_poly.type
_entity_poly.pdbx_seq_one_letter_code
_entity_poly.pdbx_strand_id
1 'polypeptide(L)'
;MASQLSILLIALAMLLLLTAHVEAHEISIHENRSVMKTLRQHTLISDGNVPEEDATIYSLWWEYRAAKDGSEKKTDTLKQLSDEMWRRINLDGRVQFIGVILFGPVKGPKILKSFRSPVVNDWQCYKSMIKLFEGECGSINTECGDKAFRALANLCNNKVSLTAAKEAFGAACMVKKM
;
A
#
# COMPACT_ATOMS: atom_id res chain seq x y z
N MET A 1 31.64 -19.30 50.98
CA MET A 1 30.19 -19.10 50.70
C MET A 1 29.91 -17.93 49.75
N ALA A 2 30.71 -16.86 49.74
CA ALA A 2 30.51 -15.71 48.83
C ALA A 2 30.60 -16.06 47.31
N SER A 3 31.45 -17.00 46.90
CA SER A 3 31.64 -17.30 45.46
C SER A 3 30.43 -18.00 44.81
N GLN A 4 29.70 -18.83 45.56
CA GLN A 4 28.52 -19.54 45.06
C GLN A 4 27.37 -18.56 44.76
N LEU A 5 27.17 -17.56 45.63
CA LEU A 5 26.19 -16.50 45.43
C LEU A 5 26.52 -15.66 44.19
N SER A 6 27.80 -15.33 43.99
CA SER A 6 28.27 -14.60 42.82
C SER A 6 28.08 -15.37 41.52
N ILE A 7 28.36 -16.68 41.50
CA ILE A 7 28.12 -17.54 40.32
C ILE A 7 26.63 -17.61 39.99
N LEU A 8 25.77 -17.75 41.01
CA LEU A 8 24.32 -17.80 40.83
C LEU A 8 23.77 -16.50 40.24
N LEU A 9 24.26 -15.35 40.71
CA LEU A 9 23.88 -14.03 40.18
C LEU A 9 24.30 -13.84 38.72
N ILE A 10 25.51 -14.27 38.35
CA ILE A 10 25.99 -14.19 36.96
C ILE A 10 25.16 -15.11 36.06
N ALA A 11 24.89 -16.35 36.50
CA ALA A 11 24.07 -17.29 35.74
C ALA A 11 22.64 -16.77 35.54
N LEU A 12 22.05 -16.16 36.57
CA LEU A 12 20.72 -15.55 36.48
C LEU A 12 20.72 -14.35 35.50
N ALA A 13 21.73 -13.49 35.56
CA ALA A 13 21.87 -12.36 34.63
C ALA A 13 22.05 -12.82 33.17
N MET A 14 22.87 -13.85 32.93
CA MET A 14 23.02 -14.44 31.59
C MET A 14 21.72 -15.06 31.09
N LEU A 15 20.98 -15.78 31.95
CA LEU A 15 19.70 -16.36 31.58
C LEU A 15 18.67 -15.28 31.21
N LEU A 16 18.59 -14.20 31.99
CA LEU A 16 17.72 -13.05 31.69
C LEU A 16 18.09 -12.34 30.38
N LEU A 17 19.38 -12.20 30.08
CA LEU A 17 19.84 -11.64 28.81
C LEU A 17 19.51 -12.54 27.62
N LEU A 18 19.67 -13.86 27.78
CA LEU A 18 19.30 -14.84 26.76
C LEU A 18 17.80 -14.82 26.48
N THR A 19 16.95 -14.83 27.51
CA THR A 19 15.49 -14.79 27.33
C THR A 19 15.05 -13.51 26.63
N ALA A 20 15.59 -12.35 27.02
CA ALA A 20 15.28 -11.07 26.37
C ALA A 20 15.70 -11.05 24.88
N HIS A 21 16.84 -11.67 24.53
CA HIS A 21 17.27 -11.75 23.15
C HIS A 21 16.37 -12.66 22.30
N VAL A 22 15.96 -13.81 22.85
CA VAL A 22 15.05 -14.76 22.18
C VAL A 22 13.69 -14.11 21.92
N GLU A 23 13.11 -13.44 22.92
CA GLU A 23 11.82 -12.73 22.77
C GLU A 23 11.89 -11.63 21.70
N ALA A 24 12.94 -10.80 21.71
CA ALA A 24 13.13 -9.75 20.71
C ALA A 24 13.24 -10.31 19.29
N HIS A 25 13.93 -11.45 19.12
CA HIS A 25 14.07 -12.12 17.84
C HIS A 25 12.75 -12.72 17.33
N GLU A 26 11.93 -13.30 18.23
CA GLU A 26 10.64 -13.89 17.87
C GLU A 26 9.62 -12.83 17.42
N ILE A 27 9.59 -11.67 18.11
CA ILE A 27 8.81 -10.49 17.70
C ILE A 27 9.24 -10.01 16.31
N SER A 28 10.55 -9.88 16.07
CA SER A 28 11.11 -9.48 14.78
C SER A 28 10.69 -10.42 13.64
N ILE A 29 10.72 -11.74 13.85
CA ILE A 29 10.24 -12.74 12.87
C ILE A 29 8.75 -12.55 12.57
N HIS A 30 7.92 -12.39 13.62
CA HIS A 30 6.47 -12.24 13.46
C HIS A 30 6.12 -10.96 12.69
N GLU A 31 6.76 -9.84 13.03
CA GLU A 31 6.56 -8.55 12.37
C GLU A 31 6.93 -8.62 10.88
N ASN A 32 8.13 -9.16 10.56
CA ASN A 32 8.57 -9.38 9.19
C ASN A 32 7.59 -10.25 8.38
N ARG A 33 7.05 -11.32 9.00
CA ARG A 33 6.05 -12.20 8.35
C ARG A 33 4.76 -11.44 8.03
N SER A 34 4.29 -10.62 8.97
CA SER A 34 3.08 -9.80 8.78
C SER A 34 3.26 -8.80 7.64
N VAL A 35 4.36 -8.05 7.64
CA VAL A 35 4.69 -7.08 6.57
C VAL A 35 4.78 -7.78 5.21
N MET A 36 5.47 -8.91 5.11
CA MET A 36 5.58 -9.66 3.85
C MET A 36 4.25 -10.19 3.33
N LYS A 37 3.35 -10.58 4.23
CA LYS A 37 2.00 -11.02 3.83
C LYS A 37 1.25 -9.88 3.15
N THR A 38 1.29 -8.68 3.71
CA THR A 38 0.64 -7.48 3.14
C THR A 38 1.32 -7.06 1.84
N LEU A 39 2.65 -7.09 1.78
CA LEU A 39 3.40 -6.79 0.55
C LEU A 39 2.97 -7.70 -0.60
N ARG A 40 3.00 -9.02 -0.42
CA ARG A 40 2.60 -9.98 -1.46
C ARG A 40 1.15 -9.84 -1.94
N GLN A 41 0.26 -9.30 -1.12
CA GLN A 41 -1.14 -9.10 -1.52
C GLN A 41 -1.30 -7.92 -2.49
N HIS A 42 -0.41 -6.92 -2.40
CA HIS A 42 -0.56 -5.67 -3.12
C HIS A 42 0.55 -5.43 -4.14
N THR A 43 1.74 -5.98 -3.97
CA THR A 43 2.84 -5.84 -4.93
C THR A 43 3.17 -7.16 -5.61
N LEU A 44 3.80 -7.07 -6.78
CA LEU A 44 4.37 -8.21 -7.51
C LEU A 44 5.84 -8.38 -7.15
N ILE A 45 6.18 -8.27 -5.87
CA ILE A 45 7.55 -8.52 -5.40
C ILE A 45 7.85 -10.01 -5.60
N SER A 46 8.68 -10.31 -6.60
CA SER A 46 9.18 -11.64 -6.91
C SER A 46 10.71 -11.62 -6.97
N ASP A 47 11.37 -12.72 -6.62
CA ASP A 47 12.82 -12.86 -6.75
C ASP A 47 13.17 -12.92 -8.25
N GLY A 48 13.50 -11.76 -8.84
CA GLY A 48 14.05 -11.65 -10.20
C GLY A 48 13.39 -10.62 -11.11
N ASN A 49 12.18 -10.15 -10.80
CA ASN A 49 11.55 -9.05 -11.52
C ASN A 49 10.64 -8.23 -10.60
N VAL A 50 10.94 -6.94 -10.45
CA VAL A 50 10.14 -5.99 -9.69
C VAL A 50 9.58 -4.99 -10.69
N PRO A 51 8.24 -4.90 -10.86
CA PRO A 51 7.65 -3.86 -11.70
C PRO A 51 8.10 -2.48 -11.24
N GLU A 52 8.26 -1.55 -12.19
CA GLU A 52 8.66 -0.18 -11.91
C GLU A 52 7.75 0.49 -10.86
N GLU A 53 6.44 0.24 -10.92
CA GLU A 53 5.44 0.74 -9.95
C GLU A 53 5.61 0.20 -8.52
N ASP A 54 6.34 -0.90 -8.33
CA ASP A 54 6.58 -1.51 -7.02
C ASP A 54 8.02 -1.30 -6.52
N ALA A 55 8.87 -0.61 -7.30
CA ALA A 55 10.30 -0.43 -7.00
C ALA A 55 10.54 0.32 -5.69
N THR A 56 9.79 1.38 -5.42
CA THR A 56 9.88 2.16 -4.17
C THR A 56 9.56 1.29 -2.96
N ILE A 57 8.44 0.56 -3.00
CA ILE A 57 8.02 -0.35 -1.93
C ILE A 57 9.07 -1.46 -1.73
N TYR A 58 9.61 -2.00 -2.82
CA TYR A 58 10.66 -3.03 -2.77
C TYR A 58 11.95 -2.52 -2.11
N SER A 59 12.40 -1.31 -2.46
CA SER A 59 13.59 -0.69 -1.85
C SER A 59 13.41 -0.51 -0.35
N LEU A 60 12.28 0.10 0.06
CA LEU A 60 11.94 0.32 1.46
C LEU A 60 11.88 -1.00 2.25
N TRP A 61 11.34 -2.06 1.66
CA TRP A 61 11.32 -3.38 2.28
C TRP A 61 12.74 -3.94 2.50
N TRP A 62 13.63 -3.80 1.51
CA TRP A 62 15.02 -4.24 1.66
C TRP A 62 15.78 -3.45 2.71
N GLU A 63 15.57 -2.13 2.76
CA GLU A 63 16.14 -1.25 3.78
C GLU A 63 15.65 -1.60 5.19
N TYR A 64 14.35 -1.87 5.35
CA TYR A 64 13.77 -2.29 6.63
C TYR A 64 14.36 -3.61 7.12
N ARG A 65 14.53 -4.59 6.22
CA ARG A 65 15.16 -5.87 6.56
C ARG A 65 16.63 -5.73 6.94
N ALA A 66 17.36 -4.86 6.25
CA ALA A 66 18.77 -4.62 6.53
C ALA A 66 19.00 -3.80 7.80
N ALA A 67 18.00 -3.06 8.29
CA ALA A 67 18.11 -2.24 9.48
C ALA A 67 18.13 -3.09 10.77
N LYS A 68 18.95 -2.65 11.74
CA LYS A 68 19.08 -3.29 13.06
C LYS A 68 17.76 -3.24 13.83
N ASP A 69 17.39 -4.34 14.47
CA ASP A 69 16.21 -4.42 15.33
C ASP A 69 16.26 -3.38 16.46
N GLY A 70 15.13 -2.72 16.69
CA GLY A 70 14.99 -1.64 17.67
C GLY A 70 15.68 -0.31 17.29
N SER A 71 16.27 -0.19 16.10
CA SER A 71 16.85 1.08 15.65
C SER A 71 15.78 2.08 15.19
N GLU A 72 16.07 3.37 15.36
CA GLU A 72 15.27 4.47 14.81
C GLU A 72 15.11 4.32 13.29
N LYS A 73 16.20 4.00 12.58
CA LYS A 73 16.18 3.72 11.14
C LYS A 73 15.14 2.65 10.77
N LYS A 74 15.08 1.53 11.51
CA LYS A 74 14.11 0.46 11.21
C LYS A 74 12.66 0.94 11.39
N THR A 75 12.43 1.73 12.44
CA THR A 75 11.11 2.31 12.73
C THR A 75 10.69 3.32 11.66
N ASP A 76 11.60 4.20 11.24
CA ASP A 76 11.34 5.20 10.21
C ASP A 76 11.12 4.57 8.84
N THR A 77 11.93 3.57 8.46
CA THR A 77 11.72 2.85 7.20
C THR A 77 10.40 2.09 7.21
N LEU A 78 10.01 1.48 8.34
CA LEU A 78 8.70 0.83 8.45
C LEU A 78 7.54 1.82 8.28
N LYS A 79 7.67 3.01 8.85
CA LYS A 79 6.68 4.09 8.68
C LYS A 79 6.56 4.50 7.23
N GLN A 80 7.68 4.75 6.54
CA GLN A 80 7.69 5.11 5.12
C GLN A 80 7.07 4.00 4.25
N LEU A 81 7.45 2.74 4.52
CA LEU A 81 6.87 1.58 3.86
C LEU A 81 5.35 1.52 4.05
N SER A 82 4.88 1.72 5.28
CA SER A 82 3.46 1.70 5.62
C SER A 82 2.69 2.83 4.95
N ASP A 83 3.27 4.03 4.91
CA ASP A 83 2.66 5.20 4.25
C ASP A 83 2.51 4.97 2.74
N GLU A 84 3.53 4.40 2.09
CA GLU A 84 3.51 4.12 0.66
C GLU A 84 2.53 2.99 0.31
N MET A 85 2.50 1.93 1.12
CA MET A 85 1.50 0.87 0.98
C MET A 85 0.08 1.40 1.18
N TRP A 86 -0.14 2.22 2.21
CA TRP A 86 -1.44 2.84 2.47
C TRP A 86 -1.88 3.67 1.27
N ARG A 87 -0.96 4.48 0.71
CA ARG A 87 -1.24 5.33 -0.44
C ARG A 87 -1.75 4.52 -1.63
N ARG A 88 -1.08 3.40 -1.94
CA ARG A 88 -1.43 2.51 -3.04
C ARG A 88 -2.77 1.79 -2.81
N ILE A 89 -2.93 1.17 -1.64
CA ILE A 89 -4.14 0.42 -1.28
C ILE A 89 -5.36 1.32 -1.26
N ASN A 90 -5.22 2.52 -0.69
CA ASN A 90 -6.31 3.48 -0.59
C ASN A 90 -6.73 4.01 -1.98
N LEU A 91 -5.78 4.31 -2.86
CA LEU A 91 -6.09 4.70 -4.24
C LEU A 91 -6.81 3.57 -5.00
N ASP A 92 -6.27 2.36 -4.97
CA ASP A 92 -6.87 1.18 -5.62
C ASP A 92 -8.28 0.90 -5.09
N GLY A 93 -8.47 0.97 -3.77
CA GLY A 93 -9.75 0.75 -3.10
C GLY A 93 -10.81 1.78 -3.50
N ARG A 94 -10.45 3.07 -3.53
CA ARG A 94 -11.34 4.15 -3.98
C ARG A 94 -11.76 3.95 -5.43
N VAL A 95 -10.80 3.68 -6.32
CA VAL A 95 -11.08 3.42 -7.74
C VAL A 95 -12.00 2.21 -7.91
N GLN A 96 -11.75 1.13 -7.19
CA GLN A 96 -12.62 -0.05 -7.23
C GLN A 96 -14.03 0.28 -6.76
N PHE A 97 -14.18 1.04 -5.67
CA PHE A 97 -15.47 1.38 -5.11
C PHE A 97 -16.27 2.34 -6.02
N ILE A 98 -15.61 3.28 -6.72
CA ILE A 98 -16.22 4.07 -7.80
C ILE A 98 -16.87 3.14 -8.84
N GLY A 99 -16.18 2.08 -9.25
CA GLY A 99 -16.71 1.10 -10.19
C GLY A 99 -17.94 0.36 -9.66
N VAL A 100 -17.94 0.04 -8.37
CA VAL A 100 -19.11 -0.59 -7.70
C VAL A 100 -20.30 0.36 -7.70
N ILE A 101 -20.11 1.63 -7.37
CA ILE A 101 -21.18 2.63 -7.34
C ILE A 101 -21.79 2.80 -8.74
N LEU A 102 -20.95 2.95 -9.77
CA LEU A 102 -21.40 3.28 -11.12
C LEU A 102 -21.94 2.09 -11.91
N PHE A 103 -21.41 0.89 -11.68
CA PHE A 103 -21.68 -0.28 -12.53
C PHE A 103 -21.98 -1.57 -11.75
N GLY A 104 -22.02 -1.51 -10.43
CA GLY A 104 -22.25 -2.66 -9.56
C GLY A 104 -21.01 -3.53 -9.32
N PRO A 105 -21.06 -4.43 -8.33
CA PRO A 105 -19.89 -5.19 -7.86
C PRO A 105 -19.35 -6.20 -8.88
N VAL A 106 -20.18 -6.68 -9.81
CA VAL A 106 -19.79 -7.68 -10.81
C VAL A 106 -19.16 -7.03 -12.05
N LYS A 107 -19.75 -5.94 -12.56
CA LYS A 107 -19.32 -5.31 -13.81
C LYS A 107 -18.31 -4.19 -13.58
N GLY A 108 -18.42 -3.45 -12.48
CA GLY A 108 -17.53 -2.32 -12.16
C GLY A 108 -16.05 -2.65 -12.28
N PRO A 109 -15.53 -3.64 -11.55
CA PRO A 109 -14.12 -4.00 -11.62
C PRO A 109 -13.67 -4.39 -13.03
N LYS A 110 -14.53 -5.03 -13.83
CA LYS A 110 -14.22 -5.45 -15.20
C LYS A 110 -14.16 -4.25 -16.15
N ILE A 111 -15.13 -3.34 -16.04
CA ILE A 111 -15.21 -2.13 -16.87
C ILE A 111 -14.00 -1.23 -16.60
N LEU A 112 -13.68 -0.97 -15.33
CA LEU A 112 -12.58 -0.07 -14.97
C LEU A 112 -11.20 -0.60 -15.39
N LYS A 113 -11.00 -1.92 -15.35
CA LYS A 113 -9.73 -2.55 -15.72
C LYS A 113 -9.58 -2.86 -17.21
N SER A 114 -10.61 -2.60 -18.02
CA SER A 114 -10.60 -2.94 -19.45
C SER A 114 -9.45 -2.24 -20.18
N PHE A 115 -8.70 -3.00 -20.97
CA PHE A 115 -7.68 -2.49 -21.88
C PHE A 115 -8.28 -2.31 -23.28
N ARG A 116 -7.92 -1.22 -23.96
CA ARG A 116 -8.28 -0.96 -25.36
C ARG A 116 -7.33 0.09 -25.97
N SER A 117 -7.29 0.14 -27.30
CA SER A 117 -6.61 1.19 -28.07
C SER A 117 -7.59 1.83 -29.07
N PRO A 118 -7.67 3.18 -29.17
CA PRO A 118 -7.00 4.15 -28.32
C PRO A 118 -7.52 4.09 -26.87
N VAL A 119 -6.72 4.53 -25.89
CA VAL A 119 -7.08 4.46 -24.45
C VAL A 119 -8.38 5.22 -24.15
N VAL A 120 -8.54 6.40 -24.78
CA VAL A 120 -9.75 7.22 -24.69
C VAL A 120 -10.12 7.78 -26.06
N ASN A 121 -11.42 7.88 -26.34
CA ASN A 121 -11.91 8.49 -27.58
C ASN A 121 -12.21 9.99 -27.38
N ASP A 122 -12.72 10.36 -26.21
CA ASP A 122 -13.01 11.73 -25.81
C ASP A 122 -11.96 12.24 -24.81
N TRP A 123 -10.92 12.89 -25.33
CA TRP A 123 -9.86 13.49 -24.53
C TRP A 123 -10.34 14.65 -23.64
N GLN A 124 -11.43 15.32 -24.01
CA GLN A 124 -11.98 16.40 -23.19
C GLN A 124 -12.69 15.83 -21.96
N CYS A 125 -13.47 14.76 -22.13
CA CYS A 125 -14.00 14.00 -21.01
C CYS A 125 -12.88 13.52 -20.09
N TYR A 126 -11.81 12.95 -20.65
CA TYR A 126 -10.73 12.38 -19.85
C TYR A 126 -10.07 13.42 -18.93
N LYS A 127 -9.71 14.58 -19.48
CA LYS A 127 -9.12 15.69 -18.71
C LYS A 127 -10.07 16.20 -17.63
N SER A 128 -11.37 16.33 -17.94
CA SER A 128 -12.37 16.72 -16.95
C SER A 128 -12.52 15.68 -15.84
N MET A 129 -12.44 14.38 -16.18
CA MET A 129 -12.58 13.30 -15.22
C MET A 129 -11.39 13.22 -14.26
N ILE A 130 -10.16 13.43 -14.76
CA ILE A 130 -8.96 13.55 -13.91
C ILE A 130 -9.11 14.73 -12.96
N LYS A 131 -9.40 15.93 -13.49
CA LYS A 131 -9.54 17.15 -12.67
C LYS A 131 -10.61 16.99 -11.59
N LEU A 132 -11.73 16.36 -11.94
CA LEU A 132 -12.83 16.10 -11.02
C LEU A 132 -12.42 15.10 -9.94
N PHE A 133 -11.75 14.00 -10.32
CA PHE A 133 -11.23 13.03 -9.36
C PHE A 133 -10.26 13.69 -8.39
N GLU A 134 -9.29 14.47 -8.88
CA GLU A 134 -8.29 15.12 -8.02
C GLU A 134 -8.93 16.16 -7.08
N GLY A 135 -10.00 16.82 -7.52
CA GLY A 135 -10.77 17.74 -6.68
C GLY A 135 -11.51 17.06 -5.52
N GLU A 136 -12.01 15.84 -5.74
CA GLU A 136 -12.77 15.09 -4.72
C GLU A 136 -11.87 14.18 -3.86
N CYS A 137 -10.83 13.59 -4.47
CA CYS A 137 -10.04 12.50 -3.90
C CYS A 137 -8.59 12.89 -3.54
N GLY A 138 -8.11 14.03 -4.03
CA GLY A 138 -6.70 14.42 -3.98
C GLY A 138 -5.90 13.94 -5.19
N SER A 139 -4.68 14.45 -5.33
CA SER A 139 -3.80 14.20 -6.47
C SER A 139 -3.49 12.71 -6.69
N ILE A 140 -3.45 12.30 -7.96
CA ILE A 140 -3.00 10.96 -8.34
C ILE A 140 -1.48 11.03 -8.56
N ASN A 141 -0.71 10.40 -7.67
CA ASN A 141 0.72 10.22 -7.92
C ASN A 141 0.90 9.20 -9.06
N THR A 142 1.68 9.56 -10.07
CA THR A 142 1.97 8.75 -11.27
C THR A 142 2.56 7.39 -10.95
N GLU A 143 3.35 7.26 -9.87
CA GLU A 143 3.96 5.99 -9.46
C GLU A 143 2.94 4.89 -9.11
N CYS A 144 1.69 5.25 -8.74
CA CYS A 144 0.58 4.28 -8.61
C CYS A 144 -0.63 4.63 -9.48
N GLY A 145 -0.47 5.60 -10.37
CA GLY A 145 -1.58 6.28 -11.02
C GLY A 145 -2.16 5.49 -12.19
N ASP A 146 -1.39 4.59 -12.80
CA ASP A 146 -1.76 3.94 -14.07
C ASP A 146 -3.12 3.24 -14.05
N LYS A 147 -3.43 2.53 -12.96
CA LYS A 147 -4.73 1.86 -12.79
C LYS A 147 -5.86 2.88 -12.63
N ALA A 148 -5.62 3.96 -11.88
CA ALA A 148 -6.58 5.04 -11.69
C ALA A 148 -6.83 5.79 -13.02
N PHE A 149 -5.77 6.20 -13.71
CA PHE A 149 -5.84 6.85 -15.02
C PHE A 149 -6.60 6.00 -16.04
N ARG A 150 -6.31 4.69 -16.12
CA ARG A 150 -7.06 3.77 -16.97
C ARG A 150 -8.54 3.70 -16.58
N ALA A 151 -8.86 3.62 -15.30
CA ALA A 151 -10.23 3.59 -14.83
C ALA A 151 -10.99 4.88 -15.24
N LEU A 152 -10.37 6.05 -15.06
CA LEU A 152 -10.96 7.34 -15.45
C LEU A 152 -11.19 7.44 -16.96
N ALA A 153 -10.27 6.93 -17.78
CA ALA A 153 -10.48 6.81 -19.22
C ALA A 153 -11.70 5.91 -19.53
N ASN A 154 -11.82 4.79 -18.83
CA ASN A 154 -12.93 3.86 -19.00
C ASN A 154 -14.30 4.43 -18.59
N LEU A 155 -14.35 5.39 -17.66
CA LEU A 155 -15.59 6.12 -17.38
C LEU A 155 -16.06 6.91 -18.60
N CYS A 156 -15.15 7.62 -19.27
CA CYS A 156 -15.46 8.34 -20.51
C CYS A 156 -15.91 7.41 -21.63
N ASN A 157 -15.24 6.26 -21.75
CA ASN A 157 -15.57 5.25 -22.77
C ASN A 157 -16.97 4.66 -22.58
N ASN A 158 -17.46 4.65 -21.34
CA ASN A 158 -18.80 4.20 -20.98
C ASN A 158 -19.79 5.36 -20.82
N LYS A 159 -19.45 6.55 -21.31
CA LYS A 159 -20.33 7.74 -21.32
C LYS A 159 -20.88 8.12 -19.94
N VAL A 160 -20.10 7.91 -18.88
CA VAL A 160 -20.45 8.37 -17.54
C VAL A 160 -20.49 9.90 -17.52
N SER A 161 -21.58 10.48 -17.01
CA SER A 161 -21.71 11.92 -16.89
C SER A 161 -20.80 12.46 -15.77
N LEU A 162 -20.34 13.72 -15.91
CA LEU A 162 -19.54 14.35 -14.86
C LEU A 162 -20.30 14.45 -13.52
N THR A 163 -21.62 14.61 -13.55
CA THR A 163 -22.45 14.62 -12.34
C THR A 163 -22.42 13.28 -11.61
N ALA A 164 -22.68 12.17 -12.33
CA ALA A 164 -22.63 10.84 -11.74
C ALA A 164 -21.23 10.48 -11.23
N ALA A 165 -20.20 10.88 -11.98
CA ALA A 165 -18.81 10.71 -11.56
C ALA A 165 -18.51 11.49 -10.27
N LYS A 166 -18.95 12.76 -10.17
CA LYS A 166 -18.75 13.58 -8.98
C LYS A 166 -19.35 12.93 -7.74
N GLU A 167 -20.59 12.44 -7.83
CA GLU A 167 -21.26 11.76 -6.73
C GLU A 167 -20.52 10.48 -6.31
N ALA A 168 -20.11 9.67 -7.29
CA ALA A 168 -19.34 8.45 -7.03
C ALA A 168 -17.97 8.74 -6.41
N PHE A 169 -17.27 9.78 -6.88
CA PHE A 169 -15.96 10.18 -6.35
C PHE A 169 -16.09 10.71 -4.93
N GLY A 170 -17.08 11.58 -4.69
CA GLY A 170 -17.38 12.11 -3.37
C GLY A 170 -17.65 10.98 -2.38
N ALA A 171 -18.52 10.03 -2.73
CA ALA A 171 -18.83 8.87 -1.90
C ALA A 171 -17.61 7.96 -1.67
N ALA A 172 -16.78 7.74 -2.70
CA ALA A 172 -15.64 6.85 -2.58
C ALA A 172 -14.48 7.43 -1.77
N CYS A 173 -14.34 8.75 -1.74
CA CYS A 173 -13.20 9.45 -1.17
C CYS A 173 -13.49 10.11 0.19
N MET A 174 -14.66 9.87 0.79
CA MET A 174 -15.02 10.39 2.12
C MET A 174 -14.06 9.92 3.23
N VAL A 175 -13.41 8.77 3.06
CA VAL A 175 -12.42 8.25 4.02
C VAL A 175 -11.07 8.93 3.76
N LYS A 176 -10.79 9.98 4.53
CA LYS A 176 -9.45 10.58 4.66
C LYS A 176 -8.64 9.80 5.71
N LYS A 177 -7.31 9.81 5.56
CA LYS A 177 -6.35 9.13 6.45
C LYS A 177 -6.73 9.38 7.92
N MET A 178 -6.95 8.30 8.66
CA MET A 178 -7.10 8.30 10.12
C MET A 178 -5.73 8.39 10.77
#